data_AF-T1C7Z7-F1
#
_entry.id   AF-T1C7Z7-F1
#
_cell.length_a   1.000
_cell.length_b   1.000
_cell.length_c   1.000
_cell.angle_alpha   90.00
_cell.angle_beta   90.00
_cell.angle_gamma   90.00
#
_symmetry.space_group_name_H-M   'P 1'
#
loop_
_entity.id
_entity.type
_entity.pdbx_description
1 polymer ?
#
loop_
_entity_poly.entity_id
_entity_poly.type
_entity_poly.pdbx_seq_one_letter_code
_entity_poly.pdbx_strand_id
1 'polypeptide(L)'
;MIPLSNFVHAQWRTAAPTLTDYDSYPAVEILGQAAPGYSSGQAMTQMEHIVTHDLPQGFGYNWAGESLQELSSAAQAPMLFSLSILVVYLALAALYESWSIPAAVLLAVPIGLIGSAIAMSLRGLSDDVFFKIGLVTIIGLTAKNAILITEFAVS
;
A
#
# COMPACT_ATOMS: atom_id res chain seq x y z
N MET A 1 7.41 -42.01 -56.56
CA MET A 1 7.42 -41.15 -55.36
C MET A 1 6.06 -40.50 -55.27
N ILE A 2 5.37 -40.61 -54.13
CA ILE A 2 4.00 -40.07 -53.97
C ILE A 2 4.12 -38.62 -53.44
N PRO A 3 3.42 -37.64 -54.03
CA PRO A 3 3.49 -36.25 -53.59
C PRO A 3 2.86 -36.06 -52.21
N LEU A 4 3.52 -35.26 -51.36
CA LEU A 4 3.13 -34.96 -49.97
C LEU A 4 1.72 -34.32 -49.86
N SER A 5 1.27 -33.66 -50.92
CA SER A 5 -0.06 -33.05 -51.02
C SER A 5 -1.23 -34.03 -50.92
N ASN A 6 -1.00 -35.34 -51.09
CA ASN A 6 -2.04 -36.35 -50.92
C ASN A 6 -2.34 -36.69 -49.45
N PHE A 7 -1.49 -36.27 -48.51
CA PHE A 7 -1.65 -36.54 -47.07
C PHE A 7 -1.67 -35.28 -46.21
N VAL A 8 -1.15 -34.15 -46.72
CA VAL A 8 -1.04 -32.89 -45.98
C VAL A 8 -1.86 -31.80 -46.66
N HIS A 9 -2.85 -31.27 -45.94
CA HIS A 9 -3.63 -30.09 -46.34
C HIS A 9 -3.17 -28.89 -45.51
N ALA A 10 -2.48 -27.95 -46.16
CA ALA A 10 -2.08 -26.70 -45.50
C ALA A 10 -3.29 -25.78 -45.36
N GLN A 11 -3.49 -25.25 -44.15
CA GLN A 11 -4.52 -24.25 -43.85
C GLN A 11 -3.88 -23.07 -43.14
N TRP A 12 -4.10 -21.87 -43.65
CA TRP A 12 -3.66 -20.64 -43.01
C TRP A 12 -4.52 -20.38 -41.79
N ARG A 13 -3.91 -20.33 -40.60
CA ARG A 13 -4.57 -19.95 -39.35
C ARG A 13 -3.75 -18.86 -38.67
N THR A 14 -4.43 -17.85 -38.18
CA THR A 14 -3.84 -16.84 -37.29
C THR A 14 -3.91 -17.36 -35.86
N ALA A 15 -2.76 -17.53 -35.22
CA ALA A 15 -2.66 -17.93 -33.83
C ALA A 15 -1.73 -16.95 -33.10
N ALA A 16 -1.90 -16.81 -31.78
CA ALA A 16 -0.96 -16.05 -30.97
C ALA A 16 0.43 -16.72 -31.04
N PRO A 17 1.51 -15.97 -31.30
CA PRO A 17 2.85 -16.53 -31.39
C PRO A 17 3.37 -17.04 -30.04
N THR A 18 2.78 -16.56 -28.94
CA THR A 18 3.11 -16.93 -27.55
C THR A 18 1.82 -16.98 -26.71
N LEU A 19 1.73 -18.01 -25.87
CA LEU A 19 0.74 -18.10 -24.79
C LEU A 19 1.46 -17.66 -23.51
N THR A 20 0.96 -16.60 -22.87
CA THR A 20 1.47 -16.18 -21.56
C THR A 20 0.59 -16.80 -20.49
N ASP A 21 1.20 -17.55 -19.58
CA ASP A 21 0.50 -18.15 -18.44
C ASP A 21 0.92 -17.44 -17.16
N TYR A 22 -0.04 -17.20 -16.28
CA TYR A 22 0.19 -16.67 -14.93
C TYR A 22 -0.52 -17.58 -13.93
N ASP A 23 0.22 -18.11 -12.94
CA ASP A 23 -0.29 -19.10 -11.97
C ASP A 23 -1.03 -20.30 -12.60
N SER A 24 -0.55 -20.79 -13.74
CA SER A 24 -1.15 -21.90 -14.52
C SER A 24 -2.49 -21.58 -15.19
N TYR A 25 -2.87 -20.31 -15.27
CA TYR A 25 -4.01 -19.84 -16.06
C TYR A 25 -3.53 -19.03 -17.28
N PRO A 26 -4.15 -19.21 -18.46
CA PRO A 26 -3.89 -18.35 -19.60
C PRO A 26 -4.20 -16.90 -19.24
N ALA A 27 -3.20 -16.04 -19.32
CA ALA A 27 -3.27 -14.67 -18.83
C ALA A 27 -2.74 -13.68 -19.87
N VAL A 28 -3.18 -12.44 -19.75
CA VAL A 28 -2.65 -11.32 -20.54
C VAL A 28 -2.00 -10.36 -19.55
N GLU A 29 -0.72 -10.08 -19.76
CA GLU A 29 0.00 -9.08 -18.98
C GLU A 29 -0.43 -7.68 -19.42
N ILE A 30 -0.88 -6.87 -18.46
CA ILE A 30 -1.25 -5.47 -18.68
C ILE A 30 -0.30 -4.62 -17.84
N LEU A 31 0.45 -3.75 -18.52
CA LEU A 31 1.35 -2.80 -17.90
C LEU A 31 0.75 -1.40 -17.98
N GLY A 32 0.82 -0.66 -16.88
CA GLY A 32 0.29 0.69 -16.80
C GLY A 32 0.95 1.46 -15.67
N GLN A 33 0.84 2.78 -15.71
CA GLN A 33 1.34 3.68 -14.69
C GLN A 33 0.23 4.63 -14.26
N ALA A 34 0.29 5.11 -13.01
CA ALA A 34 -0.66 6.10 -12.51
C ALA A 34 -0.57 7.39 -13.33
N ALA A 35 -1.72 8.02 -13.58
CA ALA A 35 -1.77 9.34 -14.19
C ALA A 35 -1.12 10.40 -13.27
N PRO A 36 -0.57 11.50 -13.82
CA PRO A 36 0.03 12.56 -12.99
C PRO A 36 -0.97 13.07 -11.94
N GLY A 37 -0.55 13.11 -10.67
CA GLY A 37 -1.38 13.54 -9.55
C GLY A 37 -2.17 12.43 -8.86
N TYR A 38 -2.06 11.18 -9.30
CA TYR A 38 -2.66 10.01 -8.64
C TYR A 38 -1.59 9.09 -8.04
N SER A 39 -1.91 8.40 -6.95
CA SER A 39 -1.02 7.40 -6.36
C SER A 39 -1.10 6.06 -7.10
N SER A 40 -0.07 5.23 -6.93
CA SER A 40 -0.03 3.85 -7.42
C SER A 40 -1.22 3.04 -6.87
N GLY A 41 -1.48 3.11 -5.57
CA GLY A 41 -2.63 2.45 -4.95
C GLY A 41 -4.00 2.89 -5.51
N GLN A 42 -4.16 4.18 -5.88
CA GLN A 42 -5.37 4.66 -6.55
C GLN A 42 -5.52 4.07 -7.94
N ALA A 43 -4.44 4.02 -8.72
CA ALA A 43 -4.45 3.38 -10.04
C ALA A 43 -4.76 1.88 -9.95
N MET A 44 -4.22 1.19 -8.94
CA MET A 44 -4.50 -0.23 -8.69
C MET A 44 -5.98 -0.46 -8.36
N THR A 45 -6.53 0.35 -7.46
CA THR A 45 -7.96 0.28 -7.08
C THR A 45 -8.87 0.54 -8.30
N GLN A 46 -8.49 1.48 -9.16
CA GLN A 46 -9.25 1.78 -10.37
C GLN A 46 -9.18 0.63 -11.38
N MET A 47 -8.03 -0.02 -11.53
CA MET A 47 -7.90 -1.19 -12.40
C MET A 47 -8.74 -2.37 -11.88
N GLU A 48 -8.75 -2.59 -10.56
CA GLU A 48 -9.62 -3.58 -9.92
C GLU A 48 -11.10 -3.26 -10.18
N HIS A 49 -11.50 -1.99 -10.10
CA HIS A 49 -12.85 -1.57 -10.44
C HIS A 49 -13.23 -1.88 -11.89
N ILE A 50 -12.32 -1.61 -12.84
CA ILE A 50 -12.53 -1.91 -14.27
C ILE A 50 -12.68 -3.42 -14.50
N VAL A 51 -11.80 -4.24 -13.90
CA VAL A 51 -11.87 -5.71 -14.05
C VAL A 51 -13.14 -6.28 -13.42
N THR A 52 -13.62 -5.71 -12.33
CA THR A 52 -14.83 -6.21 -11.65
C THR A 52 -16.13 -5.77 -12.29
N HIS A 53 -16.18 -4.59 -12.93
CA HIS A 53 -17.42 -4.00 -13.45
C HIS A 53 -17.55 -4.05 -14.97
N ASP A 54 -16.45 -3.83 -15.71
CA ASP A 54 -16.49 -3.68 -17.16
C ASP A 54 -16.19 -4.99 -17.90
N LEU A 55 -15.56 -5.96 -17.23
CA LEU A 55 -15.22 -7.25 -17.84
C LEU A 55 -16.34 -8.30 -17.66
N PRO A 56 -16.52 -9.21 -18.64
CA PRO A 56 -17.45 -10.33 -18.52
C PRO A 56 -17.13 -11.23 -17.32
N GLN A 57 -18.14 -11.89 -16.77
CA GLN A 57 -17.94 -12.86 -15.70
C GLN A 57 -17.05 -14.03 -16.18
N GLY A 58 -16.05 -14.39 -15.37
CA GLY A 58 -15.09 -15.46 -15.67
C GLY A 58 -13.64 -14.99 -15.83
N PHE A 59 -13.40 -13.68 -15.88
CA PHE A 59 -12.04 -13.13 -15.80
C PHE A 59 -11.65 -12.86 -14.34
N GLY A 60 -10.44 -13.27 -13.97
CA GLY A 60 -9.78 -12.89 -12.72
C GLY A 60 -8.65 -11.89 -12.99
N TYR A 61 -8.14 -11.29 -11.93
CA TYR A 61 -6.91 -10.50 -11.95
C TYR A 61 -5.95 -11.03 -10.89
N ASN A 62 -4.66 -10.90 -11.17
CA ASN A 62 -3.63 -11.07 -10.16
C ASN A 62 -2.57 -9.99 -10.34
N TRP A 63 -1.99 -9.52 -9.22
CA TRP A 63 -0.98 -8.48 -9.21
C TRP A 63 0.41 -9.10 -9.26
N ALA A 64 1.29 -8.54 -10.09
CA ALA A 64 2.67 -9.00 -10.23
C ALA A 64 3.67 -7.87 -9.95
N GLY A 65 4.91 -8.24 -9.63
CA GLY A 65 6.02 -7.28 -9.48
C GLY A 65 5.79 -6.25 -8.38
N GLU A 66 6.00 -4.98 -8.72
CA GLU A 66 5.95 -3.85 -7.77
C GLU A 66 4.57 -3.68 -7.12
N SER A 67 3.48 -3.88 -7.88
CA SER A 67 2.12 -3.80 -7.35
C SER A 67 1.85 -4.86 -6.27
N LEU A 68 2.40 -6.06 -6.43
CA LEU A 68 2.30 -7.11 -5.42
C LEU A 68 3.11 -6.77 -4.15
N GLN A 69 4.30 -6.19 -4.34
CA GLN A 69 5.14 -5.70 -3.25
C GLN A 69 4.42 -4.57 -2.47
N GLU A 70 3.74 -3.67 -3.16
CA GLU A 70 2.96 -2.59 -2.57
C GLU A 70 1.81 -3.15 -1.72
N LEU A 71 1.05 -4.12 -2.24
CA LEU A 71 -0.06 -4.76 -1.50
C LEU A 71 0.43 -5.49 -0.24
N SER A 72 1.50 -6.28 -0.37
CA SER A 72 2.07 -7.04 0.74
C SER A 72 2.71 -6.15 1.81
N SER A 73 3.32 -5.03 1.40
CA SER A 73 3.87 -4.03 2.32
C SER A 73 2.76 -3.24 3.03
N ALA A 74 1.68 -2.91 2.31
CA ALA A 74 0.50 -2.25 2.89
C ALA A 74 -0.17 -3.11 3.97
N ALA A 75 -0.22 -4.44 3.80
CA ALA A 75 -0.79 -5.34 4.80
C ALA A 75 0.02 -5.41 6.10
N GLN A 76 1.35 -5.26 6.04
CA GLN A 76 2.23 -5.33 7.21
C GLN A 76 2.36 -4.00 7.96
N ALA A 77 2.19 -2.87 7.27
CA ALA A 77 2.37 -1.55 7.87
C ALA A 77 1.51 -1.33 9.14
N PRO A 78 0.20 -1.64 9.18
CA PRO A 78 -0.62 -1.45 10.38
C PRO A 78 -0.12 -2.23 11.60
N MET A 79 0.39 -3.45 11.38
CA MET A 79 0.95 -4.28 12.45
C MET A 79 2.24 -3.66 13.01
N LEU A 80 3.14 -3.19 12.14
CA LEU A 80 4.38 -2.54 12.57
C LEU A 80 4.12 -1.21 13.29
N PHE A 81 3.15 -0.42 12.82
CA PHE A 81 2.75 0.82 13.48
C PHE A 81 2.15 0.56 14.86
N SER A 82 1.23 -0.42 14.97
CA SER A 82 0.62 -0.76 16.26
C SER A 82 1.65 -1.31 17.27
N LEU A 83 2.57 -2.16 16.81
CA LEU A 83 3.67 -2.66 17.64
C LEU A 83 4.60 -1.53 18.10
N SER A 84 4.92 -0.60 17.20
CA SER A 84 5.78 0.55 17.52
C SER A 84 5.14 1.47 18.56
N ILE A 85 3.85 1.78 18.41
CA ILE A 85 3.08 2.57 19.40
C ILE A 85 3.04 1.84 20.75
N LEU A 86 2.84 0.53 20.76
CA LEU A 86 2.85 -0.29 21.98
C LEU A 86 4.20 -0.23 22.68
N VAL A 87 5.30 -0.40 21.95
CA VAL A 87 6.66 -0.34 22.52
C VAL A 87 6.96 1.06 23.07
N VAL A 88 6.58 2.12 22.37
CA VAL A 88 6.72 3.51 22.86
C VAL A 88 5.90 3.73 24.13
N TYR A 89 4.66 3.24 24.17
CA TYR A 89 3.80 3.30 25.35
C TYR A 89 4.44 2.61 26.57
N LEU A 90 4.93 1.38 26.39
CA LEU A 90 5.56 0.60 27.45
C LEU A 90 6.87 1.24 27.93
N ALA A 91 7.67 1.78 27.03
CA ALA A 91 8.89 2.49 27.38
C ALA A 91 8.61 3.75 28.21
N LEU A 92 7.60 4.54 27.84
CA LEU A 92 7.16 5.69 28.62
C LEU A 92 6.55 5.28 29.96
N ALA A 93 5.75 4.21 30.00
CA ALA A 93 5.16 3.71 31.24
C ALA A 93 6.23 3.27 32.24
N ALA A 94 7.29 2.61 31.76
CA ALA A 94 8.43 2.22 32.57
C ALA A 94 9.25 3.43 33.04
N LEU A 95 9.42 4.47 32.21
CA LEU A 95 10.17 5.67 32.56
C LEU A 95 9.46 6.54 33.60
N TYR A 96 8.15 6.70 33.46
CA TYR A 96 7.32 7.53 34.33
C TYR A 96 6.71 6.79 35.53
N GLU A 97 6.96 5.48 35.62
CA GLU A 97 6.38 4.58 36.63
C GLU A 97 4.83 4.68 36.69
N SER A 98 4.21 5.06 35.57
CA SER A 98 2.80 5.43 35.51
C SER A 98 2.20 5.07 34.16
N TRP A 99 0.99 4.49 34.19
CA TRP A 99 0.24 4.10 33.00
C TRP A 99 -0.57 5.27 32.41
N SER A 100 -0.85 6.30 33.21
CA SER A 100 -1.70 7.43 32.84
C SER A 100 -0.95 8.49 32.03
N ILE A 101 0.31 8.77 32.40
CA ILE A 101 1.14 9.80 31.72
C ILE A 101 1.37 9.43 30.24
N PRO A 102 1.78 8.20 29.88
CA PRO A 102 1.96 7.79 28.49
C PRO A 102 0.67 7.81 27.68
N ALA A 103 -0.47 7.50 28.32
CA ALA A 103 -1.77 7.56 27.66
C ALA A 103 -2.15 9.01 27.29
N ALA A 104 -1.88 9.96 28.18
CA ALA A 104 -2.08 11.39 27.90
C ALA A 104 -1.18 11.89 26.75
N VAL A 105 0.08 11.44 26.70
CA VAL A 105 1.02 11.76 25.62
C VAL A 105 0.54 11.19 24.28
N LEU A 106 0.04 9.96 24.25
CA LEU A 106 -0.47 9.34 23.03
C LEU A 106 -1.72 10.03 22.47
N LEU A 107 -2.55 10.66 23.31
CA LEU A 107 -3.72 11.43 22.84
C LEU A 107 -3.34 12.65 21.99
N ALA A 108 -2.11 13.16 22.11
CA ALA A 108 -1.62 14.24 21.25
C ALA A 108 -1.24 13.76 19.84
N VAL A 109 -0.88 12.48 19.67
CA VAL A 109 -0.39 11.91 18.40
C VAL A 109 -1.41 11.98 17.26
N PRO A 110 -2.70 11.62 17.45
CA PRO A 110 -3.72 11.75 16.40
C PRO A 110 -3.82 13.17 15.82
N ILE A 111 -3.65 14.20 16.66
CA ILE A 111 -3.71 15.59 16.22
C ILE A 111 -2.56 15.90 15.25
N GLY A 112 -1.34 15.42 15.55
CA GLY A 112 -0.19 15.56 14.66
C GLY A 112 -0.40 14.84 13.33
N LEU A 113 -0.91 13.60 13.36
CA LEU A 113 -1.19 12.81 12.16
C LEU A 113 -2.25 13.46 11.27
N ILE A 114 -3.35 13.95 11.85
CA ILE A 114 -4.41 14.67 11.12
C ILE A 114 -3.85 15.95 10.49
N GLY A 115 -3.04 16.71 11.24
CA GLY A 115 -2.39 17.92 10.72
C GLY A 115 -1.47 17.63 9.53
N SER A 116 -0.68 16.55 9.61
CA SER A 116 0.16 16.10 8.49
C SER A 116 -0.65 15.64 7.28
N ALA A 117 -1.73 14.90 7.50
CA ALA A 117 -2.62 14.43 6.42
C ALA A 117 -3.31 15.60 5.70
N ILE A 118 -3.82 16.58 6.45
CA ILE A 118 -4.43 17.80 5.88
C ILE A 118 -3.38 18.60 5.11
N ALA A 119 -2.19 18.80 5.68
CA ALA A 119 -1.12 19.55 5.03
C ALA A 119 -0.66 18.90 3.73
N MET A 120 -0.56 17.57 3.67
CA MET A 120 -0.26 16.86 2.43
C MET A 120 -1.39 16.96 1.40
N SER A 121 -2.63 16.77 1.84
CA SER A 121 -3.80 16.85 0.97
C SER A 121 -3.92 18.23 0.32
N LEU A 122 -3.72 19.31 1.09
CA LEU A 122 -3.69 20.68 0.58
C LEU A 122 -2.56 20.94 -0.43
N ARG A 123 -1.47 20.18 -0.33
CA ARG A 123 -0.29 20.30 -1.20
C ARG A 123 -0.34 19.36 -2.41
N GLY A 124 -1.36 18.51 -2.50
CA GLY A 124 -1.52 17.53 -3.59
C GLY A 124 -0.40 16.49 -3.65
N LEU A 125 0.23 16.20 -2.52
CA LEU A 125 1.31 15.21 -2.45
C LEU A 125 0.75 13.80 -2.20
N SER A 126 1.39 12.78 -2.78
CA SER A 126 0.97 11.38 -2.67
C SER A 126 1.29 10.76 -1.30
N ASP A 127 0.44 9.85 -0.82
CA ASP A 127 0.73 9.01 0.35
C ASP A 127 1.72 7.90 -0.04
N ASP A 128 3.01 8.23 -0.01
CA ASP A 128 4.11 7.34 -0.34
C ASP A 128 4.88 6.86 0.90
N VAL A 129 5.91 6.03 0.67
CA VAL A 129 6.75 5.51 1.76
C VAL A 129 7.48 6.65 2.49
N PHE A 130 7.85 7.73 1.81
CA PHE A 130 8.51 8.88 2.44
C PHE A 130 7.57 9.62 3.38
N PHE A 131 6.29 9.78 3.01
CA PHE A 131 5.29 10.31 3.92
C PHE A 131 5.15 9.45 5.17
N LYS A 132 5.09 8.13 5.03
CA LYS A 132 5.02 7.20 6.18
C LYS A 132 6.22 7.34 7.12
N ILE A 133 7.43 7.50 6.59
CA ILE A 133 8.63 7.80 7.39
C ILE A 133 8.51 9.17 8.09
N GLY A 134 7.99 10.18 7.38
CA GLY A 134 7.68 11.49 7.93
C GLY A 134 6.67 11.43 9.08
N LEU A 135 5.61 10.63 8.95
CA LEU A 135 4.61 10.42 10.00
C LEU A 135 5.23 9.83 11.26
N VAL A 136 6.12 8.85 11.15
CA VAL A 136 6.87 8.31 12.30
C VAL A 136 7.66 9.42 13.02
N THR A 137 8.29 10.31 12.25
CA THR A 137 9.02 11.46 12.80
C THR A 137 8.09 12.44 13.52
N ILE A 138 6.92 12.72 12.95
CA ILE A 138 5.89 13.58 13.55
C ILE A 138 5.36 12.99 14.85
N ILE A 139 5.17 11.67 14.92
CA ILE A 139 4.78 10.98 16.17
C ILE A 139 5.81 11.29 17.27
N GLY A 140 7.11 11.16 16.98
CA GLY A 140 8.18 11.44 17.95
C GLY A 140 8.26 12.92 18.37
N LEU A 141 8.15 13.85 17.42
CA LEU A 141 8.18 15.28 17.73
C LEU A 141 6.96 15.72 18.55
N THR A 142 5.78 15.19 18.21
CA THR A 142 4.54 15.45 18.94
C THR A 142 4.61 14.86 20.36
N ALA A 143 5.12 13.63 20.49
CA ALA A 143 5.32 12.99 21.78
C ALA A 143 6.29 13.80 22.67
N LYS A 144 7.41 14.30 22.13
CA LYS A 144 8.35 15.15 22.88
C LYS A 144 7.67 16.40 23.44
N ASN A 145 6.86 17.08 22.63
CA ASN A 145 6.13 18.27 23.06
C ASN A 145 5.05 17.94 24.08
N ALA A 146 4.33 16.84 23.89
CA ALA A 146 3.32 16.38 24.83
C ALA A 146 3.93 15.99 26.18
N ILE A 147 5.09 15.32 26.18
CA ILE A 147 5.87 14.98 27.38
C ILE A 147 6.20 16.24 28.19
N LEU A 148 6.74 17.28 27.54
CA LEU A 148 7.08 18.55 28.19
C LEU A 148 5.87 19.20 28.88
N ILE A 149 4.70 19.18 28.23
CA ILE A 149 3.47 19.74 28.79
C ILE A 149 2.98 18.89 29.97
N THR A 150 3.00 17.56 29.83
CA THR A 150 2.53 16.65 30.89
C THR A 150 3.41 16.69 32.13
N GLU A 151 4.74 16.81 31.98
CA GLU A 151 5.62 16.95 33.14
C GLU A 151 5.37 18.26 33.89
N PHE A 152 5.19 19.37 33.17
CA PHE A 152 4.88 20.65 33.79
C PHE A 152 3.50 20.67 34.49
N ALA A 153 2.57 19.82 34.06
CA ALA A 153 1.24 19.72 34.69
C ALA A 153 1.23 18.81 35.94
N VAL A 154 2.21 17.91 36.08
CA VAL A 154 2.34 16.97 37.21
C VAL A 154 3.29 17.51 38.30
N SER A 155 4.15 18.47 37.96
CA SER A 155 5.04 19.19 38.90
C SER A 155 4.35 20.40 39.56
#